data_AF-A0A419VX03-F1
#
_entry.id   AF-A0A419VX03-F1
#
_cell.length_a   1.000
_cell.length_b   1.000
_cell.length_c   1.000
_cell.angle_alpha   90.00
_cell.angle_beta   90.00
_cell.angle_gamma   90.00
#
_symmetry.space_group_name_H-M   'P 1'
#
loop_
_entity.id
_entity.type
_entity.pdbx_description
1 polymer ?
#
loop_
_entity_poly.entity_id
_entity_poly.type
_entity_poly.pdbx_seq_one_letter_code
_entity_poly.pdbx_strand_id
1 'polypeptide(L)'
;MKEDKSRRSFLKNMALAAGSAIALSGCDMKALDHFLQKNFRTLSKAEVDEIITSLQLEYKNKYGKDFTVSAKPATDGILFGYALDLSRCIGCRKCVYACVEENNQSRGPQIHWIQVLQMEKEKGIDFADSDVHYNPEKVPEEGHFYLPVQCQQCRNPQCTTVCPVKATWQEPDGIVVVDYNWCIGCRYCMAACPYGARHFNWAEPSVPEDEMNTNVHYLGNRPRMKGVVEKCTFCIQRVREGRYPACVEVCPVGARKFGNLLDPESEIRYILENKRVLVLKQELNTQPKFYYFFGV
;
A
#
# COMPACT_ATOMS: atom_id res chain seq x y z
N MET A 1 -19.72 -62.11 13.84
CA MET A 1 -19.51 -60.71 14.28
C MET A 1 -18.91 -59.93 13.12
N LYS A 2 -19.71 -59.11 12.41
CA LYS A 2 -19.22 -58.23 11.35
C LYS A 2 -18.71 -56.95 11.99
N GLU A 3 -17.42 -56.65 11.84
CA GLU A 3 -16.84 -55.37 12.23
C GLU A 3 -17.49 -54.25 11.41
N ASP A 4 -18.16 -53.34 12.12
CA ASP A 4 -18.78 -52.15 11.54
C ASP A 4 -17.70 -51.13 11.17
N LYS A 5 -17.17 -51.24 9.94
CA LYS A 5 -16.28 -50.24 9.34
C LYS A 5 -17.09 -49.02 8.90
N SER A 6 -17.62 -48.29 9.88
CA SER A 6 -18.32 -47.02 9.67
C SER A 6 -17.38 -45.98 9.05
N ARG A 7 -17.88 -45.19 8.07
CA ARG A 7 -17.20 -44.01 7.48
C ARG A 7 -16.62 -43.07 8.55
N ARG A 8 -17.23 -43.02 9.74
CA ARG A 8 -16.77 -42.22 10.88
C ARG A 8 -15.45 -42.73 11.48
N SER A 9 -15.24 -44.05 11.49
CA SER A 9 -13.98 -44.68 11.92
C SER A 9 -12.85 -44.40 10.91
N PHE A 10 -13.16 -44.49 9.62
CA PHE A 10 -12.23 -44.15 8.54
C PHE A 10 -11.79 -42.67 8.58
N LEU A 11 -12.74 -41.75 8.77
CA LEU A 11 -12.44 -40.31 8.89
C LEU A 11 -11.66 -39.97 10.15
N LYS A 12 -11.96 -40.62 11.29
CA LYS A 12 -11.17 -40.46 12.53
C LYS A 12 -9.74 -40.94 12.34
N ASN A 13 -9.54 -42.09 11.69
CA ASN A 13 -8.20 -42.63 11.43
C ASN A 13 -7.42 -41.80 10.42
N MET A 14 -8.07 -41.20 9.41
CA MET A 14 -7.43 -40.22 8.52
C MET A 14 -7.04 -38.93 9.24
N ALA A 15 -7.88 -38.41 10.13
CA ALA A 15 -7.55 -37.22 10.92
C ALA A 15 -6.38 -37.47 11.88
N LEU A 16 -6.33 -38.64 12.51
CA LEU A 16 -5.22 -39.08 13.36
C LEU A 16 -3.92 -39.33 12.57
N ALA A 17 -4.02 -39.88 11.35
CA ALA A 17 -2.87 -40.10 10.47
C ALA A 17 -2.34 -38.79 9.87
N ALA A 18 -3.22 -37.84 9.52
CA ALA A 18 -2.81 -36.51 9.07
C ALA A 18 -2.18 -35.69 10.20
N GLY A 19 -2.74 -35.77 11.41
CA GLY A 19 -2.20 -35.09 12.59
C GLY A 19 -0.81 -35.63 13.00
N SER A 20 -0.60 -36.94 12.89
CA SER A 20 0.71 -37.55 13.19
C SER A 20 1.73 -37.35 12.07
N ALA A 21 1.33 -37.32 10.80
CA ALA A 21 2.23 -37.01 9.69
C ALA A 21 2.77 -35.57 9.72
N ILE A 22 1.97 -34.60 10.22
CA ILE A 22 2.38 -33.20 10.36
C ILE A 22 3.31 -33.02 11.58
N ALA A 23 3.08 -33.75 12.67
CA ALA A 23 3.95 -33.71 13.84
C ALA A 23 5.33 -34.35 13.58
N LEU A 24 5.40 -35.32 12.66
CA LEU A 24 6.63 -36.06 12.33
C LEU A 24 7.49 -35.40 11.25
N SER A 25 6.97 -34.44 10.48
CA SER A 25 7.73 -33.81 9.40
C SER A 25 8.63 -32.66 9.86
N GLY A 26 8.56 -32.25 11.13
CA GLY A 26 9.32 -31.10 11.62
C GLY A 26 9.03 -29.82 10.84
N CYS A 27 7.90 -29.76 10.12
CA CYS A 27 7.45 -28.55 9.44
C CYS A 27 7.33 -27.45 10.50
N ASP A 28 8.17 -26.43 10.33
CA ASP A 28 8.28 -25.26 11.18
C ASP A 28 6.90 -24.82 11.68
N MET A 29 6.68 -24.83 13.00
CA MET A 29 5.39 -24.45 13.59
C MET A 29 4.95 -23.06 13.12
N LYS A 30 5.91 -22.20 12.76
CA LYS A 30 5.66 -20.89 12.14
C LYS A 30 5.01 -20.98 10.76
N ALA A 31 5.35 -21.98 9.95
CA ALA A 31 4.73 -22.19 8.65
C ALA A 31 3.28 -22.67 8.79
N LEU A 32 2.98 -23.45 9.83
CA LEU A 32 1.61 -23.86 10.16
C LEU A 32 0.78 -22.68 10.70
N ASP A 33 1.36 -21.84 11.56
CA ASP A 33 0.70 -20.61 12.04
C ASP A 33 0.45 -19.61 10.92
N HIS A 34 1.38 -19.44 9.98
CA HIS A 34 1.17 -18.59 8.81
C HIS A 34 0.08 -19.17 7.89
N PHE A 35 -0.02 -20.50 7.78
CA PHE A 35 -1.07 -21.17 7.02
C PHE A 35 -2.46 -21.06 7.69
N LEU A 36 -2.49 -21.06 9.02
CA LEU A 36 -3.71 -20.94 9.83
C LEU A 36 -4.04 -19.50 10.24
N GLN A 37 -3.22 -18.53 9.83
CA GLN A 37 -3.39 -17.13 10.20
C GLN A 37 -4.83 -16.70 9.84
N LYS A 38 -5.57 -16.14 10.79
CA LYS A 38 -6.90 -15.59 10.47
C LYS A 38 -6.72 -14.24 9.78
N ASN A 39 -7.70 -13.87 8.95
CA ASN A 39 -7.74 -12.54 8.33
C ASN A 39 -7.61 -11.46 9.42
N PHE A 40 -6.72 -10.47 9.23
CA PHE A 40 -6.46 -9.41 10.21
C PHE A 40 -7.73 -8.76 10.78
N ARG A 41 -8.78 -8.61 9.97
CA ARG A 41 -10.07 -8.04 10.38
C ARG A 41 -10.84 -8.86 11.42
N THR A 42 -10.48 -10.12 11.59
CA THR A 42 -11.14 -11.07 12.50
C THR A 42 -10.31 -11.37 13.74
N LEU A 43 -9.11 -10.78 13.84
CA LEU A 43 -8.24 -10.96 14.98
C LEU A 43 -8.72 -10.14 16.17
N SER A 44 -8.66 -10.75 17.34
CA SER A 44 -8.76 -10.05 18.62
C SER A 44 -7.53 -9.17 18.84
N LYS A 45 -7.66 -8.18 19.73
CA LYS A 45 -6.53 -7.32 20.11
C LYS A 45 -5.33 -8.12 20.62
N ALA A 46 -5.58 -9.17 21.42
CA ALA A 46 -4.53 -10.04 21.94
C ALA A 46 -3.79 -10.80 20.81
N GLU A 47 -4.52 -11.34 19.83
CA GLU A 47 -3.91 -12.00 18.66
C GLU A 47 -3.09 -11.00 17.82
N VAL A 48 -3.55 -9.75 17.68
CA VAL A 48 -2.78 -8.69 16.99
C VAL A 48 -1.49 -8.35 17.75
N ASP A 49 -1.56 -8.19 19.07
CA ASP A 49 -0.40 -7.85 19.91
C ASP A 49 0.66 -8.99 19.90
N GLU A 50 0.22 -10.25 19.84
CA GLU A 50 1.09 -11.41 19.67
C GLU A 50 1.79 -11.41 18.30
N ILE A 51 1.06 -11.14 17.22
CA ILE A 51 1.64 -11.01 15.87
C ILE A 51 2.64 -9.86 15.82
N ILE A 52 2.33 -8.71 16.42
CA ILE A 52 3.24 -7.56 16.50
C ILE A 52 4.54 -7.97 17.19
N THR A 53 4.45 -8.63 18.34
CA THR A 53 5.61 -9.09 19.11
C THR A 53 6.45 -10.08 18.30
N SER A 54 5.79 -11.03 17.63
CA SER A 54 6.43 -12.01 16.75
C SER A 54 7.16 -11.34 15.57
N LEU A 55 6.53 -10.36 14.92
CA LEU A 55 7.13 -9.60 13.82
C LEU A 55 8.35 -8.79 14.29
N GLN A 56 8.28 -8.16 15.47
CA GLN A 56 9.42 -7.41 16.01
C GLN A 56 10.61 -8.34 16.26
N LEU A 57 10.38 -9.54 16.80
CA LEU A 57 11.43 -10.54 17.01
C LEU A 57 11.99 -11.06 15.69
N GLU A 58 11.13 -11.35 14.71
CA GLU A 58 11.53 -11.78 13.37
C GLU A 58 12.41 -10.72 12.70
N TYR A 59 12.00 -9.46 12.73
CA TYR A 59 12.74 -8.36 12.12
C TYR A 59 14.06 -8.09 12.83
N LYS A 60 14.10 -8.20 14.16
CA LYS A 60 15.34 -8.13 14.92
C LYS A 60 16.33 -9.22 14.50
N ASN A 61 15.85 -10.45 14.32
CA ASN A 61 16.68 -11.56 13.90
C ASN A 61 17.13 -11.45 12.42
N LYS A 62 16.25 -10.95 11.54
CA LYS A 62 16.53 -10.84 10.09
C LYS A 62 17.42 -9.65 9.74
N TYR A 63 17.22 -8.50 10.39
CA TYR A 63 17.86 -7.23 10.02
C TYR A 63 18.82 -6.69 11.09
N GLY A 64 18.96 -7.36 12.24
CA GLY A 64 19.83 -6.91 13.33
C GLY A 64 19.41 -5.59 13.98
N LYS A 65 18.19 -5.10 13.72
CA LYS A 65 17.67 -3.82 14.20
C LYS A 65 16.38 -3.99 15.00
N ASP A 66 16.18 -3.16 16.01
CA ASP A 66 14.92 -3.13 16.75
C ASP A 66 13.85 -2.37 15.95
N PHE A 67 12.73 -3.04 15.66
CA PHE A 67 11.58 -2.46 14.95
C PHE A 67 10.49 -2.04 15.94
N THR A 68 9.84 -0.92 15.64
CA THR A 68 8.58 -0.53 16.26
C THR A 68 7.46 -0.86 15.29
N VAL A 69 6.63 -1.84 15.61
CA VAL A 69 5.50 -2.25 14.76
C VAL A 69 4.21 -1.75 15.42
N SER A 70 3.52 -0.82 14.75
CA SER A 70 2.22 -0.29 15.15
C SER A 70 1.08 -0.99 14.41
N ALA A 71 -0.06 -1.16 15.06
CA ALA A 71 -1.33 -1.52 14.44
C ALA A 71 -2.43 -0.51 14.82
N LYS A 72 -2.06 0.76 14.99
CA LYS A 72 -2.99 1.84 15.35
C LYS A 72 -4.18 1.84 14.39
N PRO A 73 -5.43 1.71 14.88
CA PRO A 73 -6.61 1.63 14.02
C PRO A 73 -6.89 2.97 13.32
N ALA A 74 -7.78 2.94 12.33
CA ALA A 74 -8.34 4.16 11.76
C ALA A 74 -9.01 4.99 12.87
N THR A 75 -8.89 6.31 12.78
CA THR A 75 -9.58 7.24 13.69
C THR A 75 -10.94 7.61 13.09
N ASP A 76 -11.99 7.53 13.90
CA ASP A 76 -13.34 7.92 13.47
C ASP A 76 -13.40 9.42 13.14
N GLY A 77 -14.26 9.78 12.18
CA GLY A 77 -14.42 11.17 11.74
C GLY A 77 -13.30 11.72 10.85
N ILE A 78 -12.32 10.89 10.48
CA ILE A 78 -11.28 11.24 9.52
C ILE A 78 -11.54 10.52 8.19
N LEU A 79 -11.43 11.24 7.08
CA LEU A 79 -11.37 10.67 5.74
C LEU A 79 -10.22 11.30 4.98
N PHE A 80 -9.14 10.56 4.75
CA PHE A 80 -7.98 11.12 4.07
C PHE A 80 -8.24 11.37 2.58
N GLY A 81 -7.84 12.55 2.13
CA GLY A 81 -7.78 12.94 0.73
C GLY A 81 -6.38 13.40 0.34
N TYR A 82 -6.18 13.54 -0.97
CA TYR A 82 -4.94 14.07 -1.54
C TYR A 82 -5.28 15.05 -2.67
N ALA A 83 -4.58 16.18 -2.75
CA ALA A 83 -4.66 17.08 -3.89
C ALA A 83 -3.26 17.39 -4.43
N LEU A 84 -3.11 17.49 -5.74
CA LEU A 84 -1.82 17.74 -6.39
C LEU A 84 -1.93 18.92 -7.36
N ASP A 85 -1.16 19.96 -7.07
CA ASP A 85 -1.04 21.16 -7.89
C ASP A 85 -0.08 20.92 -9.06
N LEU A 86 -0.64 20.80 -10.26
CA LEU A 86 0.11 20.58 -11.49
C LEU A 86 0.84 21.83 -11.97
N SER A 87 0.42 23.04 -11.58
CA SER A 87 1.12 24.27 -11.98
C SER A 87 2.42 24.47 -11.19
N ARG A 88 2.51 23.90 -9.99
CA ARG A 88 3.69 23.99 -9.11
C ARG A 88 4.65 22.82 -9.26
N CYS A 89 4.21 21.69 -9.82
CA CYS A 89 5.05 20.50 -9.91
C CYS A 89 6.19 20.68 -10.91
N ILE A 90 7.43 20.64 -10.43
CA ILE A 90 8.64 20.81 -11.26
C ILE A 90 9.28 19.50 -11.72
N GLY A 91 8.66 18.34 -11.50
CA GLY A 91 9.23 17.07 -11.96
C GLY A 91 10.48 16.57 -11.21
N CYS A 92 10.90 17.18 -10.09
CA CYS A 92 12.15 16.83 -9.39
C CYS A 92 12.24 15.40 -8.78
N ARG A 93 11.17 14.60 -8.83
CA ARG A 93 11.07 13.22 -8.28
C ARG A 93 11.45 13.02 -6.79
N LYS A 94 11.73 14.07 -6.01
CA LYS A 94 11.98 13.97 -4.54
C LYS A 94 10.88 13.20 -3.80
N CYS A 95 9.63 13.37 -4.22
CA CYS A 95 8.49 12.63 -3.69
C CYS A 95 8.57 11.11 -3.90
N VAL A 96 9.17 10.66 -5.00
CA VAL A 96 9.40 9.23 -5.30
C VAL A 96 10.42 8.67 -4.32
N TYR A 97 11.59 9.31 -4.22
CA TYR A 97 12.67 8.87 -3.33
C TYR A 97 12.24 8.85 -1.86
N ALA A 98 11.55 9.89 -1.38
CA ALA A 98 11.05 9.90 -0.01
C ALA A 98 10.01 8.80 0.24
N CYS A 99 9.17 8.47 -0.75
CA CYS A 99 8.21 7.37 -0.61
C CYS A 99 8.93 6.01 -0.55
N VAL A 100 10.02 5.89 -1.29
CA VAL A 100 10.85 4.69 -1.42
C VAL A 100 11.66 4.41 -0.15
N GLU A 101 12.19 5.45 0.49
CA GLU A 101 12.82 5.43 1.82
C GLU A 101 11.81 5.15 2.93
N GLU A 102 10.80 6.01 3.06
CA GLU A 102 9.79 5.93 4.13
C GLU A 102 9.06 4.59 4.16
N ASN A 103 8.75 4.06 2.96
CA ASN A 103 7.95 2.86 2.82
C ASN A 103 8.77 1.61 2.54
N ASN A 104 10.08 1.58 2.84
CA ASN A 104 10.94 0.39 2.68
C ASN A 104 10.76 -0.31 1.32
N GLN A 105 10.65 0.45 0.22
CA GLN A 105 10.42 -0.13 -1.12
C GLN A 105 11.67 -0.87 -1.60
N SER A 106 11.47 -1.96 -2.33
CA SER A 106 12.59 -2.75 -2.85
C SER A 106 13.48 -1.91 -3.76
N ARG A 107 14.80 -2.01 -3.59
CA ARG A 107 15.84 -1.48 -4.46
C ARG A 107 16.26 -2.50 -5.54
N GLY A 108 16.00 -3.78 -5.31
CA GLY A 108 16.32 -4.87 -6.24
C GLY A 108 15.33 -6.03 -6.13
N PRO A 109 14.40 -6.22 -7.09
CA PRO A 109 14.07 -5.31 -8.18
C PRO A 109 13.49 -3.99 -7.67
N GLN A 110 13.73 -2.89 -8.38
CA GLN A 110 13.27 -1.57 -7.98
C GLN A 110 11.74 -1.46 -8.11
N ILE A 111 11.09 -0.97 -7.05
CA ILE A 111 9.65 -0.68 -7.03
C ILE A 111 9.45 0.78 -6.67
N HIS A 112 8.64 1.49 -7.44
CA HIS A 112 8.23 2.87 -7.18
C HIS A 112 6.71 2.98 -7.13
N TRP A 113 6.14 3.30 -5.96
CA TRP A 113 4.71 3.54 -5.79
C TRP A 113 4.21 4.85 -6.42
N ILE A 114 5.13 5.75 -6.73
CA ILE A 114 4.87 7.04 -7.35
C ILE A 114 5.65 7.07 -8.66
N GLN A 115 4.96 7.29 -9.77
CA GLN A 115 5.58 7.57 -11.06
C GLN A 115 5.32 9.03 -11.41
N VAL A 116 6.34 9.74 -11.88
CA VAL A 116 6.17 11.11 -12.36
C VAL A 116 6.29 11.09 -13.87
N LEU A 117 5.21 11.46 -14.55
CA LEU A 117 5.14 11.53 -16.00
C LEU A 117 5.48 12.95 -16.45
N GLN A 118 6.41 13.11 -17.39
CA GLN A 118 6.57 14.36 -18.13
C GLN A 118 5.57 14.38 -19.28
N MET A 119 4.90 15.51 -19.44
CA MET A 119 3.84 15.74 -20.41
C MET A 119 4.15 17.00 -21.20
N GLU A 120 3.89 16.98 -22.51
CA GLU A 120 3.94 18.18 -23.36
C GLU A 120 2.71 19.05 -23.10
N LYS A 121 2.89 20.35 -22.86
CA LYS A 121 1.79 21.28 -22.60
C LYS A 121 0.81 21.38 -23.77
N GLU A 122 1.30 21.31 -25.00
CA GLU A 122 0.49 21.42 -26.23
C GLU A 122 -0.48 20.25 -26.41
N LYS A 123 -0.07 19.04 -25.97
CA LYS A 123 -0.88 17.82 -26.07
C LYS A 123 -1.80 17.62 -24.86
N GLY A 124 -1.55 18.32 -23.76
CA GLY A 124 -2.30 18.16 -22.52
C GLY A 124 -1.98 16.82 -21.83
N ILE A 125 -2.99 16.17 -21.25
CA ILE A 125 -2.80 14.88 -20.56
C ILE A 125 -2.96 13.75 -21.57
N ASP A 126 -1.85 13.32 -22.16
CA ASP A 126 -1.76 12.14 -23.02
C ASP A 126 -0.80 11.12 -22.40
N PHE A 127 -1.33 9.96 -22.02
CA PHE A 127 -0.53 8.89 -21.42
C PHE A 127 0.33 8.13 -22.43
N ALA A 128 -0.03 8.16 -23.73
CA ALA A 128 0.70 7.45 -24.77
C ALA A 128 2.06 8.12 -25.06
N ASP A 129 2.07 9.46 -25.08
CA ASP A 129 3.24 10.28 -25.35
C ASP A 129 4.01 10.69 -24.08
N SER A 130 3.60 10.21 -22.91
CA SER A 130 4.22 10.59 -21.64
C SER A 130 5.57 9.91 -21.40
N ASP A 131 6.53 10.64 -20.85
CA ASP A 131 7.85 10.09 -20.51
C ASP A 131 8.04 9.91 -18.99
N VAL A 132 8.45 8.71 -18.59
CA VAL A 132 8.82 8.35 -17.20
C VAL A 132 10.33 8.40 -16.96
N HIS A 133 11.14 8.50 -18.01
CA HIS A 133 12.59 8.38 -18.02
C HIS A 133 13.32 9.70 -18.36
N TYR A 134 12.61 10.83 -18.32
CA TYR A 134 13.20 12.15 -18.55
C TYR A 134 14.38 12.46 -17.63
N ASN A 135 15.28 13.33 -18.12
CA ASN A 135 16.50 13.71 -17.43
C ASN A 135 16.18 14.60 -16.21
N PRO A 136 16.51 14.18 -14.97
CA PRO A 136 16.25 14.96 -13.76
C PRO A 136 17.03 16.28 -13.69
N GLU A 137 18.12 16.46 -14.44
CA GLU A 137 18.89 17.71 -14.46
C GLU A 137 18.23 18.80 -15.32
N LYS A 138 17.32 18.41 -16.23
CA LYS A 138 16.65 19.33 -17.15
C LYS A 138 15.33 19.89 -16.61
N VAL A 139 14.90 19.46 -15.43
CA VAL A 139 13.59 19.84 -14.88
C VAL A 139 13.68 21.11 -14.02
N PRO A 140 12.70 22.04 -14.12
CA PRO A 140 11.54 22.01 -15.01
C PRO A 140 11.92 22.35 -16.46
N GLU A 141 11.50 21.51 -17.41
CA GLU A 141 11.77 21.71 -18.83
C GLU A 141 10.70 22.63 -19.47
N GLU A 142 11.14 23.53 -20.34
CA GLU A 142 10.24 24.43 -21.07
C GLU A 142 9.30 23.62 -21.98
N GLY A 143 8.06 24.11 -22.17
CA GLY A 143 7.04 23.39 -22.94
C GLY A 143 6.42 22.17 -22.23
N HIS A 144 6.92 21.78 -21.05
CA HIS A 144 6.46 20.58 -20.35
C HIS A 144 5.79 20.88 -18.99
N PHE A 145 4.92 19.97 -18.56
CA PHE A 145 4.41 19.90 -17.19
C PHE A 145 4.55 18.46 -16.68
N TYR A 146 4.44 18.28 -15.36
CA TYR A 146 4.70 16.98 -14.73
C TYR A 146 3.46 16.48 -14.00
N LEU A 147 3.07 15.23 -14.27
CA LEU A 147 1.92 14.55 -13.69
C LEU A 147 2.38 13.37 -12.82
N PRO A 148 2.50 13.53 -11.50
CA PRO A 148 2.71 12.40 -10.60
C PRO A 148 1.47 11.52 -10.47
N VAL A 149 1.61 10.23 -10.78
CA VAL A 149 0.58 9.20 -10.65
C VAL A 149 0.98 8.22 -9.55
N GLN A 150 0.01 7.89 -8.68
CA GLN A 150 0.14 6.93 -7.59
C GLN A 150 -1.23 6.32 -7.28
N CYS A 151 -1.32 5.50 -6.23
CA CYS A 151 -2.62 4.98 -5.77
C CYS A 151 -3.55 6.11 -5.36
N GLN A 152 -4.73 6.15 -6.00
CA GLN A 152 -5.72 7.22 -5.85
C GLN A 152 -6.67 7.02 -4.64
N GLN A 153 -6.47 5.95 -3.84
CA GLN A 153 -7.31 5.56 -2.70
C GLN A 153 -8.81 5.69 -2.97
N CYS A 154 -9.28 5.01 -4.02
CA CYS A 154 -10.66 5.06 -4.50
C CYS A 154 -11.70 4.84 -3.39
N ARG A 155 -12.81 5.59 -3.43
CA ARG A 155 -14.01 5.34 -2.61
C ARG A 155 -14.75 4.10 -3.10
N ASN A 156 -14.77 3.86 -4.41
CA ASN A 156 -15.26 2.64 -5.03
C ASN A 156 -14.07 1.83 -5.62
N PRO A 157 -13.25 1.17 -4.79
CA PRO A 157 -12.04 0.49 -5.25
C PRO A 157 -12.34 -0.88 -5.87
N GLN A 158 -12.27 -1.00 -7.20
CA GLN A 158 -12.39 -2.27 -7.92
C GLN A 158 -11.31 -3.28 -7.49
N CYS A 159 -10.14 -2.80 -7.10
CA CYS A 159 -9.06 -3.65 -6.65
C CYS A 159 -9.37 -4.43 -5.35
N THR A 160 -10.36 -4.01 -4.55
CA THR A 160 -10.80 -4.78 -3.36
C THR A 160 -11.87 -5.81 -3.71
N THR A 161 -12.74 -5.52 -4.68
CA THR A 161 -13.84 -6.41 -5.08
C THR A 161 -13.33 -7.68 -5.75
N VAL A 162 -12.23 -7.59 -6.50
CA VAL A 162 -11.64 -8.71 -7.24
C VAL A 162 -10.73 -9.61 -6.41
N CYS A 163 -10.47 -9.29 -5.13
CA CYS A 163 -9.57 -10.08 -4.30
C CYS A 163 -10.28 -11.33 -3.75
N PRO A 164 -9.94 -12.55 -4.21
CA PRO A 164 -10.69 -13.76 -3.84
C PRO A 164 -10.60 -14.10 -2.35
N VAL A 165 -9.46 -13.77 -1.72
CA VAL A 165 -9.21 -14.02 -0.29
C VAL A 165 -9.51 -12.81 0.60
N LYS A 166 -9.94 -11.67 0.02
CA LYS A 166 -10.19 -10.42 0.75
C LYS A 166 -8.97 -9.92 1.57
N ALA A 167 -7.76 -10.03 1.00
CA ALA A 167 -6.53 -9.48 1.56
C ALA A 167 -6.40 -7.95 1.42
N THR A 168 -7.33 -7.30 0.74
CA THR A 168 -7.35 -5.85 0.58
C THR A 168 -8.76 -5.33 0.77
N TRP A 169 -8.89 -4.24 1.52
CA TRP A 169 -10.16 -3.60 1.86
C TRP A 169 -9.94 -2.10 2.08
N GLN A 170 -11.02 -1.36 2.32
CA GLN A 170 -10.96 0.05 2.68
C GLN A 170 -11.21 0.19 4.19
N GLU A 171 -10.32 0.91 4.86
CA GLU A 171 -10.45 1.29 6.28
C GLU A 171 -11.42 2.48 6.44
N PRO A 172 -11.99 2.70 7.64
CA PRO A 172 -12.88 3.84 7.91
C PRO A 172 -12.28 5.21 7.57
N ASP A 173 -10.96 5.35 7.71
CA ASP A 173 -10.20 6.56 7.34
C ASP A 173 -10.06 6.77 5.81
N GLY A 174 -10.62 5.86 5.02
CA GLY A 174 -10.62 5.88 3.56
C GLY A 174 -9.38 5.28 2.92
N ILE A 175 -8.35 4.89 3.68
CA ILE A 175 -7.16 4.26 3.12
C ILE A 175 -7.55 2.85 2.65
N VAL A 176 -7.30 2.55 1.38
CA VAL A 176 -7.35 1.15 0.92
C VAL A 176 -6.09 0.48 1.45
N VAL A 177 -6.19 -0.64 2.13
CA VAL A 177 -5.06 -1.36 2.73
C VAL A 177 -4.85 -2.70 2.04
N VAL A 178 -3.66 -3.26 2.21
CA VAL A 178 -3.35 -4.63 1.80
C VAL A 178 -2.69 -5.31 2.99
N ASP A 179 -3.24 -6.43 3.43
CA ASP A 179 -2.56 -7.31 4.35
C ASP A 179 -1.60 -8.18 3.55
N TYR A 180 -0.30 -7.94 3.69
CA TYR A 180 0.71 -8.70 2.96
C TYR A 180 0.79 -10.17 3.42
N ASN A 181 0.44 -10.50 4.66
CA ASN A 181 0.46 -11.89 5.14
C ASN A 181 -0.69 -12.69 4.54
N TRP A 182 -1.84 -12.05 4.33
CA TRP A 182 -3.02 -12.67 3.75
C TRP A 182 -3.01 -12.68 2.21
N CYS A 183 -2.10 -11.91 1.59
CA CYS A 183 -2.02 -11.77 0.15
C CYS A 183 -1.44 -13.03 -0.51
N ILE A 184 -2.27 -13.77 -1.26
CA ILE A 184 -1.84 -14.96 -2.01
C ILE A 184 -1.15 -14.68 -3.36
N GLY A 185 -0.91 -13.43 -3.71
CA GLY A 185 -0.18 -13.11 -4.96
C GLY A 185 -0.90 -13.39 -6.29
N CYS A 186 -2.23 -13.54 -6.29
CA CYS A 186 -3.01 -13.81 -7.51
C CYS A 186 -3.02 -12.67 -8.54
N ARG A 187 -2.60 -11.45 -8.15
CA ARG A 187 -2.43 -10.27 -9.02
C ARG A 187 -3.70 -9.70 -9.70
N TYR A 188 -4.88 -10.27 -9.48
CA TYR A 188 -6.15 -9.72 -10.02
C TYR A 188 -6.40 -8.26 -9.62
N CYS A 189 -6.01 -7.88 -8.41
CA CYS A 189 -6.11 -6.50 -7.96
C CYS A 189 -5.26 -5.51 -8.78
N MET A 190 -4.17 -5.96 -9.41
CA MET A 190 -3.38 -5.14 -10.33
C MET A 190 -4.11 -4.93 -11.64
N ALA A 191 -4.64 -6.00 -12.23
CA ALA A 191 -5.43 -5.93 -13.47
C ALA A 191 -6.68 -5.05 -13.32
N ALA A 192 -7.33 -5.08 -12.15
CA ALA A 192 -8.49 -4.25 -11.86
C ALA A 192 -8.16 -2.77 -11.56
N CYS A 193 -6.90 -2.41 -11.34
CA CYS A 193 -6.53 -1.04 -11.00
C CYS A 193 -6.30 -0.22 -12.28
N PRO A 194 -7.16 0.77 -12.60
CA PRO A 194 -7.04 1.53 -13.85
C PRO A 194 -5.86 2.52 -13.86
N TYR A 195 -5.15 2.64 -12.73
CA TYR A 195 -4.04 3.58 -12.55
C TYR A 195 -2.67 2.88 -12.51
N GLY A 196 -2.62 1.55 -12.65
CA GLY A 196 -1.35 0.81 -12.53
C GLY A 196 -0.68 0.91 -11.16
N ALA A 197 -1.40 1.34 -10.12
CA ALA A 197 -0.81 1.76 -8.85
C ALA A 197 -0.50 0.62 -7.85
N ARG A 198 -0.52 -0.63 -8.32
CA ARG A 198 -0.23 -1.83 -7.52
C ARG A 198 0.96 -2.56 -8.13
N HIS A 199 1.93 -2.90 -7.28
CA HIS A 199 3.18 -3.51 -7.69
C HIS A 199 3.31 -4.88 -7.05
N PHE A 200 3.86 -5.84 -7.79
CA PHE A 200 4.04 -7.21 -7.30
C PHE A 200 5.52 -7.48 -7.00
N ASN A 201 5.78 -8.08 -5.85
CA ASN A 201 7.12 -8.49 -5.44
C ASN A 201 7.48 -9.82 -6.13
N TRP A 202 8.07 -9.74 -7.32
CA TRP A 202 8.49 -10.91 -8.11
C TRP A 202 9.68 -11.65 -7.50
N ALA A 203 10.61 -10.90 -6.92
CA ALA A 203 11.77 -11.42 -6.20
C ALA A 203 11.66 -11.06 -4.72
N GLU A 204 12.58 -11.59 -3.91
CA GLU A 204 12.71 -11.15 -2.52
C GLU A 204 13.08 -9.66 -2.49
N PRO A 205 12.31 -8.80 -1.82
CA PRO A 205 12.61 -7.38 -1.74
C PRO A 205 13.96 -7.12 -1.08
N SER A 206 14.82 -6.35 -1.74
CA SER A 206 16.10 -5.92 -1.18
C SER A 206 16.00 -4.47 -0.71
N VAL A 207 16.19 -4.25 0.59
CA VAL A 207 16.29 -2.91 1.20
C VAL A 207 17.62 -2.88 1.96
N PRO A 208 18.52 -1.91 1.69
CA PRO A 208 19.77 -1.76 2.43
C PRO A 208 19.50 -1.66 3.93
N GLU A 209 20.28 -2.40 4.73
CA GLU A 209 20.05 -2.46 6.17
C GLU A 209 20.14 -1.08 6.83
N ASP A 210 21.09 -0.25 6.39
CA ASP A 210 21.31 1.12 6.84
C ASP A 210 20.13 2.07 6.53
N GLU A 211 19.50 1.92 5.36
CA GLU A 211 18.34 2.71 4.92
C GLU A 211 16.99 2.22 5.46
N MET A 212 16.95 1.10 6.19
CA MET A 212 15.70 0.50 6.66
C MET A 212 14.98 1.37 7.69
N ASN A 213 13.75 1.77 7.38
CA ASN A 213 12.86 2.44 8.33
C ASN A 213 12.27 1.42 9.31
N THR A 214 12.62 1.55 10.59
CA THR A 214 12.22 0.64 11.67
C THR A 214 10.89 0.99 12.31
N ASN A 215 10.35 2.20 12.09
CA ASN A 215 9.01 2.58 12.54
C ASN A 215 8.00 2.18 11.47
N VAL A 216 7.35 1.04 11.69
CA VAL A 216 6.48 0.41 10.70
C VAL A 216 5.06 0.24 11.20
N HIS A 217 4.11 0.26 10.28
CA HIS A 217 2.72 -0.12 10.55
C HIS A 217 2.41 -1.48 9.90
N TYR A 218 1.63 -2.32 10.59
CA TYR A 218 1.27 -3.68 10.14
C TYR A 218 0.68 -3.69 8.71
N LEU A 219 -0.22 -2.75 8.41
CA LEU A 219 -0.85 -2.57 7.08
C LEU A 219 -0.10 -1.57 6.16
N GLY A 220 1.12 -1.19 6.52
CA GLY A 220 1.84 -0.04 5.94
C GLY A 220 3.17 -0.40 5.29
N ASN A 221 4.23 0.21 5.80
CA ASN A 221 5.60 0.21 5.31
C ASN A 221 6.48 -0.94 5.82
N ARG A 222 5.89 -1.99 6.41
CA ARG A 222 6.69 -3.14 6.86
C ARG A 222 7.48 -3.76 5.70
N PRO A 223 8.64 -4.40 5.97
CA PRO A 223 9.37 -5.15 4.95
C PRO A 223 8.45 -6.19 4.28
N ARG A 224 8.50 -6.27 2.94
CA ARG A 224 7.64 -7.15 2.16
C ARG A 224 8.33 -8.49 1.92
N MET A 225 7.52 -9.51 1.68
CA MET A 225 7.94 -10.84 1.25
C MET A 225 7.73 -11.00 -0.26
N LYS A 226 8.47 -11.94 -0.86
CA LYS A 226 8.20 -12.34 -2.24
C LYS A 226 6.75 -12.83 -2.41
N GLY A 227 6.13 -12.49 -3.54
CA GLY A 227 4.81 -13.01 -3.92
C GLY A 227 3.62 -12.17 -3.44
N VAL A 228 3.84 -11.01 -2.84
CA VAL A 228 2.76 -10.13 -2.37
C VAL A 228 2.63 -8.87 -3.23
N VAL A 229 1.42 -8.33 -3.28
CA VAL A 229 1.13 -7.05 -3.94
C VAL A 229 1.23 -5.92 -2.93
N GLU A 230 1.92 -4.85 -3.30
CA GLU A 230 2.04 -3.61 -2.53
C GLU A 230 1.54 -2.40 -3.32
N LYS A 231 1.30 -1.30 -2.60
CA LYS A 231 0.85 -0.03 -3.18
C LYS A 231 0.99 1.09 -2.16
N CYS A 232 0.91 2.33 -2.63
CA CYS A 232 0.79 3.50 -1.75
C CYS A 232 -0.35 3.33 -0.73
N THR A 233 -0.05 3.61 0.53
CA THR A 233 -0.96 3.53 1.71
C THR A 233 -1.19 4.91 2.34
N PHE A 234 -0.91 5.99 1.61
CA PHE A 234 -0.84 7.35 2.18
C PHE A 234 0.08 7.47 3.41
N CYS A 235 1.11 6.61 3.48
CA CYS A 235 2.01 6.53 4.64
C CYS A 235 1.20 6.36 5.95
N ILE A 236 0.35 5.33 6.00
CA ILE A 236 -0.52 4.99 7.15
C ILE A 236 0.20 5.09 8.51
N GLN A 237 1.48 4.71 8.58
CA GLN A 237 2.35 4.82 9.75
C GLN A 237 2.61 6.26 10.22
N ARG A 238 2.46 7.25 9.34
CA ARG A 238 2.62 8.69 9.63
C ARG A 238 1.29 9.37 9.88
N VAL A 239 0.33 9.15 8.97
CA VAL A 239 -0.94 9.90 8.99
C VAL A 239 -1.82 9.56 10.17
N ARG A 240 -1.77 8.30 10.66
CA ARG A 240 -2.45 7.91 11.90
C ARG A 240 -1.78 8.49 13.15
N GLU A 241 -0.55 9.00 13.05
CA GLU A 241 0.16 9.74 14.11
C GLU A 241 0.08 11.27 13.93
N GLY A 242 -0.81 11.76 13.05
CA GLY A 242 -0.99 13.19 12.81
C GLY A 242 0.13 13.85 12.00
N ARG A 243 1.01 13.06 11.35
CA ARG A 243 2.06 13.57 10.46
C ARG A 243 1.66 13.46 8.99
N TYR A 244 2.22 14.33 8.17
CA TYR A 244 1.98 14.26 6.72
C TYR A 244 2.70 13.05 6.08
N PRO A 245 2.19 12.55 4.94
CA PRO A 245 2.91 11.57 4.14
C PRO A 245 4.29 12.09 3.72
N ALA A 246 5.31 11.23 3.66
CA ALA A 246 6.67 11.65 3.32
C ALA A 246 6.76 12.36 1.96
N CYS A 247 5.96 11.94 0.98
CA CYS A 247 5.91 12.59 -0.33
C CYS A 247 5.35 14.02 -0.30
N VAL A 248 4.54 14.36 0.71
CA VAL A 248 4.00 15.72 0.94
C VAL A 248 5.07 16.59 1.59
N GLU A 249 5.66 16.12 2.69
CA GLU A 249 6.66 16.88 3.46
C GLU A 249 7.92 17.22 2.64
N VAL A 250 8.38 16.30 1.79
CA VAL A 250 9.61 16.51 1.00
C VAL A 250 9.42 17.47 -0.20
N CYS A 251 8.19 17.82 -0.56
CA CYS A 251 7.91 18.55 -1.79
C CYS A 251 8.41 20.00 -1.69
N PRO A 252 9.49 20.40 -2.41
CA PRO A 252 10.12 21.71 -2.20
C PRO A 252 9.24 22.88 -2.66
N VAL A 253 8.32 22.60 -3.57
CA VAL A 253 7.42 23.57 -4.19
C VAL A 253 6.02 23.54 -3.58
N GLY A 254 5.77 22.66 -2.60
CA GLY A 254 4.46 22.53 -1.96
C GLY A 254 3.33 22.12 -2.90
N ALA A 255 3.63 21.40 -3.99
CA ALA A 255 2.65 20.96 -4.98
C ALA A 255 1.70 19.87 -4.44
N ARG A 256 2.11 19.13 -3.41
CA ARG A 256 1.35 18.02 -2.83
C ARG A 256 0.64 18.48 -1.58
N LYS A 257 -0.68 18.29 -1.53
CA LYS A 257 -1.57 18.71 -0.44
C LYS A 257 -2.29 17.48 0.13
N PHE A 258 -2.40 17.40 1.44
CA PHE A 258 -2.96 16.25 2.15
C PHE A 258 -3.80 16.71 3.34
N GLY A 259 -4.91 16.03 3.62
CA GLY A 259 -5.81 16.45 4.69
C GLY A 259 -7.06 15.59 4.84
N ASN A 260 -7.89 15.98 5.80
CA ASN A 260 -9.17 15.33 6.09
C ASN A 260 -10.29 15.93 5.22
N LEU A 261 -10.87 15.13 4.33
CA LEU A 261 -11.99 15.51 3.47
C LEU A 261 -13.29 15.83 4.23
N LEU A 262 -13.42 15.35 5.47
CA LEU A 262 -14.58 15.64 6.32
C LEU A 262 -14.42 16.94 7.11
N ASP A 263 -13.22 17.50 7.18
CA ASP A 263 -12.94 18.76 7.87
C ASP A 263 -13.11 19.93 6.88
N PRO A 264 -14.11 20.82 7.12
CA PRO A 264 -14.37 21.98 6.28
C PRO A 264 -13.18 22.94 6.17
N GLU A 265 -12.38 23.04 7.24
CA GLU A 265 -11.24 23.96 7.34
C GLU A 265 -9.95 23.36 6.76
N SER A 266 -10.00 22.12 6.28
CA SER A 266 -8.83 21.47 5.70
C SER A 266 -8.42 22.10 4.37
N GLU A 267 -7.10 22.13 4.12
CA GLU A 267 -6.54 22.66 2.87
C GLU A 267 -7.12 21.95 1.62
N ILE A 268 -7.40 20.64 1.73
CA ILE A 268 -8.03 19.90 0.64
C ILE A 268 -9.46 20.36 0.41
N ARG A 269 -10.24 20.58 1.47
CA ARG A 269 -11.61 21.04 1.30
C ARG A 269 -11.63 22.41 0.62
N TYR A 270 -10.77 23.32 1.06
CA TYR A 270 -10.59 24.61 0.40
C TYR A 270 -10.29 24.45 -1.10
N ILE A 271 -9.38 23.55 -1.49
CA ILE A 271 -9.06 23.28 -2.90
C ILE A 271 -10.27 22.75 -3.67
N LEU A 272 -10.99 21.78 -3.12
CA LEU A 272 -12.17 21.19 -3.77
C LEU A 272 -13.30 22.22 -3.99
N GLU A 273 -13.41 23.22 -3.12
CA GLU A 273 -14.45 24.25 -3.20
C GLU A 273 -14.04 25.46 -4.07
N ASN A 274 -12.76 25.84 -4.06
CA ASN A 274 -12.29 27.09 -4.65
C ASN A 274 -11.48 26.92 -5.94
N LYS A 275 -11.03 25.70 -6.27
CA LYS A 275 -10.18 25.44 -7.44
C LYS A 275 -10.86 24.50 -8.42
N ARG A 276 -10.46 24.61 -9.70
CA ARG A 276 -10.87 23.65 -10.73
C ARG A 276 -10.08 22.37 -10.56
N VAL A 277 -10.77 21.31 -10.18
CA VAL A 277 -10.18 20.00 -9.91
C VAL A 277 -10.43 19.06 -11.07
N LEU A 278 -9.38 18.34 -11.45
CA LEU A 278 -9.39 17.23 -12.37
C LEU A 278 -9.36 15.92 -11.58
N VAL A 279 -10.27 15.02 -11.93
CA VAL A 279 -10.27 13.64 -11.44
C VAL A 279 -9.73 12.74 -12.54
N LEU A 280 -8.64 12.02 -12.24
CA LEU A 280 -8.03 11.12 -13.21
C LEU A 280 -8.98 9.94 -13.51
N LYS A 281 -9.24 9.68 -14.80
CA LYS A 281 -10.11 8.58 -15.29
C LYS A 281 -11.50 8.58 -14.64
N GLN A 282 -12.13 9.76 -14.58
CA GLN A 282 -13.44 9.96 -13.95
C GLN A 282 -14.55 9.08 -14.58
N GLU A 283 -14.45 8.80 -15.88
CA GLU A 283 -15.37 7.95 -16.64
C GLU A 283 -15.51 6.53 -16.08
N LEU A 284 -14.51 6.04 -15.34
CA LEU A 284 -14.53 4.70 -14.74
C LEU A 284 -15.28 4.64 -13.40
N ASN A 285 -15.77 5.77 -12.90
CA ASN A 285 -16.56 5.88 -11.66
C ASN A 285 -15.94 5.17 -10.45
N THR A 286 -14.61 5.19 -10.35
CA THR A 286 -13.86 4.65 -9.19
C THR A 286 -13.94 5.59 -7.97
N GLN A 287 -14.37 6.84 -8.18
CA GLN A 287 -14.47 7.90 -7.16
C GLN A 287 -13.17 8.05 -6.36
N PRO A 288 -12.05 8.42 -7.02
CA PRO A 288 -10.77 8.58 -6.35
C PRO A 288 -10.82 9.68 -5.28
N LYS A 289 -10.03 9.50 -4.22
CA LYS A 289 -9.81 10.51 -3.17
C LYS A 289 -8.49 11.24 -3.39
N PHE A 290 -8.10 11.34 -4.64
CA PHE A 290 -6.88 11.97 -5.11
C PHE A 290 -7.27 12.86 -6.29
N TYR A 291 -6.98 14.15 -6.13
CA TYR A 291 -7.44 15.20 -7.03
C TYR A 291 -6.24 15.91 -7.62
N TYR A 292 -6.33 16.29 -8.89
CA TYR A 292 -5.35 17.15 -9.55
C TYR A 292 -5.97 18.52 -9.72
N PHE A 293 -5.18 19.59 -9.64
CA PHE A 293 -5.68 20.93 -9.90
C PHE A 293 -4.57 21.82 -10.45
N PHE A 294 -4.96 22.98 -10.96
CA PHE A 294 -4.03 24.04 -11.33
C PHE A 294 -4.22 25.20 -10.36
N GLY A 295 -3.15 25.57 -9.66
CA GLY A 295 -3.20 26.60 -8.62
C GLY A 295 -3.28 28.05 -9.12
N VAL A 296 -3.15 28.28 -10.44
CA VAL A 296 -3.10 29.60 -11.09
C VAL A 296 -4.24 30.51 -10.63
#